data_AF-A0A3R6IKG7-F1
#
_entry.id   AF-A0A3R6IKG7-F1
#
_cell.length_a   1.000
_cell.length_b   1.000
_cell.length_c   1.000
_cell.angle_alpha   90.00
_cell.angle_beta   90.00
_cell.angle_gamma   90.00
#
_symmetry.space_group_name_H-M   'P 1'
#
loop_
_entity.id
_entity.type
_entity.pdbx_description
1 polymer ?
#
loop_
_entity_poly.entity_id
_entity_poly.type
_entity_poly.pdbx_seq_one_letter_code
_entity_poly.pdbx_strand_id
1 'polypeptide(L)'
;MNENSHIIQMDIEYINYKDAELVRVYKDFLLELKNNKTFDLILIDAPIGGDMKVYSRIDVLSLIPEYLGNQFVIILDDVNRMQEKRTIREIDNKLKESGIQAKHEIYSGEKETCVWASENWDFLLSM
;
A
#
# COMPACT_ATOMS: atom_id res chain seq x y z
N MET A 1 -5.41 7.08 24.36
CA MET A 1 -5.37 5.96 23.41
C MET A 1 -5.90 4.72 24.11
N ASN A 2 -6.71 3.91 23.45
CA ASN A 2 -7.15 2.62 23.97
C ASN A 2 -6.00 1.59 23.83
N GLU A 3 -5.99 0.51 24.60
CA GLU A 3 -4.99 -0.57 24.54
C GLU A 3 -4.90 -1.23 23.17
N ASN A 4 -6.00 -1.19 22.38
CA ASN A 4 -6.08 -1.75 21.03
C ASN A 4 -5.64 -0.77 19.92
N SER A 5 -5.10 0.40 20.27
CA SER A 5 -4.65 1.39 19.31
C SER A 5 -3.18 1.72 19.54
N HIS A 6 -2.37 1.53 18.51
CA HIS A 6 -0.96 1.85 18.53
C HIS A 6 -0.65 2.85 17.42
N ILE A 7 0.06 3.92 17.76
CA ILE A 7 0.60 4.85 16.78
C ILE A 7 2.11 4.67 16.77
N ILE A 8 2.65 4.45 15.58
CA ILE A 8 4.08 4.36 15.34
C ILE A 8 4.47 5.61 14.58
N GLN A 9 5.31 6.45 15.18
CA GLN A 9 5.91 7.58 14.50
C GLN A 9 7.23 7.14 13.89
N MET A 10 7.39 7.37 12.59
CA MET A 10 8.53 6.86 11.83
C MET A 10 9.31 8.00 11.19
N ASP A 11 10.63 7.86 11.17
CA ASP A 11 11.50 8.78 10.45
C ASP A 11 11.38 8.55 8.94
N ILE A 12 11.66 9.58 8.17
CA ILE A 12 11.66 9.53 6.70
C ILE A 12 13.09 9.34 6.20
N GLU A 13 13.25 8.48 5.21
CA GLU A 13 14.47 8.41 4.40
C GLU A 13 14.16 8.46 2.90
N TYR A 14 15.22 8.59 2.09
CA TYR A 14 15.13 8.68 0.65
C TYR A 14 16.00 7.60 0.02
N ILE A 15 15.40 6.77 -0.82
CA ILE A 15 16.06 5.66 -1.49
C ILE A 15 16.00 5.80 -3.00
N ASN A 16 16.89 5.09 -3.69
CA ASN A 16 16.77 4.89 -5.13
C ASN A 16 15.88 3.67 -5.39
N TYR A 17 14.94 3.79 -6.31
CA TYR A 17 14.01 2.72 -6.68
C TYR A 17 13.83 2.69 -8.19
N LYS A 18 14.29 1.61 -8.83
CA LYS A 18 14.33 1.44 -10.29
C LYS A 18 15.01 2.63 -10.97
N ASP A 19 14.29 3.33 -11.84
CA ASP A 19 14.72 4.52 -12.59
C ASP A 19 14.53 5.84 -11.83
N ALA A 20 14.05 5.80 -10.59
CA ALA A 20 13.80 6.98 -9.77
C ALA A 20 14.81 7.12 -8.64
N GLU A 21 15.36 8.33 -8.50
CA GLU A 21 16.18 8.72 -7.36
C GLU A 21 15.34 9.45 -6.32
N LEU A 22 15.78 9.38 -5.05
CA LEU A 22 15.19 10.12 -3.93
C LEU A 22 13.69 9.86 -3.74
N VAL A 23 13.28 8.59 -3.82
CA VAL A 23 11.92 8.18 -3.47
C VAL A 23 11.79 8.15 -1.94
N ARG A 24 10.82 8.90 -1.42
CA ARG A 24 10.53 8.98 0.00
C ARG A 24 9.92 7.68 0.53
N VAL A 25 10.46 7.18 1.64
CA VAL A 25 9.95 6.02 2.38
C VAL A 25 10.05 6.24 3.89
N TYR A 26 9.35 5.44 4.68
CA TYR A 26 9.59 5.36 6.11
C TYR A 26 10.81 4.48 6.40
N LYS A 27 11.72 5.02 7.21
CA LYS A 27 12.92 4.32 7.62
C LYS A 27 12.55 3.12 8.51
N ASP A 28 13.20 1.99 8.26
CA ASP A 28 13.00 0.76 9.03
C ASP A 28 11.52 0.28 9.08
N PHE A 29 10.74 0.54 8.01
CA PHE A 29 9.28 0.32 7.95
C PHE A 29 8.80 -1.03 8.52
N LEU A 30 9.42 -2.14 8.12
CA LEU A 30 9.04 -3.47 8.61
C LEU A 30 9.50 -3.78 10.03
N LEU A 31 10.62 -3.19 10.49
CA LEU A 31 11.17 -3.48 11.81
C LEU A 31 10.19 -3.08 12.92
N GLU A 32 9.46 -2.00 12.70
CA GLU A 32 8.49 -1.46 13.65
C GLU A 32 7.17 -2.25 13.72
N LEU A 33 6.81 -3.00 12.66
CA LEU A 33 5.55 -3.75 12.61
C LEU A 33 5.52 -5.00 13.51
N LYS A 34 6.69 -5.40 14.04
CA LYS A 34 6.95 -6.59 14.89
C LYS A 34 6.62 -7.91 14.19
N ASN A 35 7.42 -8.94 14.48
CA ASN A 35 7.24 -10.27 13.90
C ASN A 35 5.88 -10.89 14.31
N ASN A 36 5.16 -11.48 13.34
CA ASN A 36 3.88 -12.20 13.44
C ASN A 36 2.57 -11.37 13.38
N LYS A 37 2.58 -10.17 12.82
CA LYS A 37 1.33 -9.46 12.50
C LYS A 37 1.00 -9.56 11.02
N THR A 38 -0.21 -10.01 10.73
CA THR A 38 -0.84 -9.85 9.41
C THR A 38 -2.01 -8.89 9.55
N PHE A 39 -2.37 -8.25 8.44
CA PHE A 39 -3.46 -7.28 8.39
C PHE A 39 -4.50 -7.72 7.38
N ASP A 40 -5.77 -7.75 7.82
CA ASP A 40 -6.92 -7.96 6.93
C ASP A 40 -7.33 -6.64 6.24
N LEU A 41 -6.90 -5.48 6.77
CA LEU A 41 -7.11 -4.17 6.16
C LEU A 41 -5.84 -3.34 6.22
N ILE A 42 -5.40 -2.84 5.07
CA ILE A 42 -4.32 -1.87 4.93
C ILE A 42 -4.90 -0.64 4.23
N LEU A 43 -4.90 0.50 4.92
CA LEU A 43 -5.30 1.78 4.37
C LEU A 43 -4.07 2.66 4.15
N ILE A 44 -3.85 3.07 2.92
CA ILE A 44 -2.72 3.91 2.50
C ILE A 44 -3.28 5.30 2.16
N ASP A 45 -3.39 6.12 3.20
CA ASP A 45 -3.70 7.54 3.10
C ASP A 45 -2.55 8.32 3.77
N ALA A 46 -1.77 9.01 2.96
CA ALA A 46 -0.54 9.66 3.40
C ALA A 46 -0.64 11.17 3.17
N PRO A 47 -0.43 12.01 4.21
CA PRO A 47 -0.45 13.46 4.06
C PRO A 47 0.75 14.00 3.27
N ILE A 48 1.80 13.20 3.14
CA ILE A 48 3.12 13.57 2.62
C ILE A 48 3.49 12.57 1.51
N GLY A 49 4.10 13.05 0.42
CA GLY A 49 4.53 12.19 -0.71
C GLY A 49 3.96 12.56 -2.07
N GLY A 50 2.99 13.50 -2.13
CA GLY A 50 2.45 14.00 -3.40
C GLY A 50 3.46 14.80 -4.25
N ASP A 51 4.56 15.25 -3.64
CA ASP A 51 5.69 15.92 -4.28
C ASP A 51 6.68 14.97 -4.96
N MET A 52 6.51 13.65 -4.81
CA MET A 52 7.35 12.67 -5.49
C MET A 52 7.15 12.74 -7.01
N LYS A 53 8.21 12.55 -7.78
CA LYS A 53 8.16 12.72 -9.24
C LYS A 53 7.72 11.48 -9.99
N VAL A 54 8.11 10.31 -9.51
CA VAL A 54 8.01 9.06 -10.26
C VAL A 54 7.24 8.02 -9.46
N TYR A 55 7.79 7.56 -8.34
CA TYR A 55 7.15 6.60 -7.45
C TYR A 55 6.85 7.26 -6.10
N SER A 56 5.78 6.83 -5.44
CA SER A 56 5.44 7.24 -4.08
C SER A 56 4.94 6.03 -3.29
N ARG A 57 5.10 6.05 -1.95
CA ARG A 57 4.54 5.02 -1.06
C ARG A 57 5.00 3.59 -1.40
N ILE A 58 6.24 3.45 -1.88
CA ILE A 58 6.79 2.13 -2.27
C ILE A 58 7.14 1.25 -1.07
N ASP A 59 7.22 1.83 0.12
CA ASP A 59 7.39 1.13 1.39
C ASP A 59 6.26 0.10 1.63
N VAL A 60 5.04 0.37 1.14
CA VAL A 60 3.91 -0.57 1.26
C VAL A 60 4.14 -1.88 0.51
N LEU A 61 5.02 -1.89 -0.50
CA LEU A 61 5.37 -3.11 -1.24
C LEU A 61 6.07 -4.12 -0.34
N SER A 62 6.73 -3.66 0.73
CA SER A 62 7.42 -4.53 1.69
C SER A 62 6.45 -5.29 2.61
N LEU A 63 5.17 -4.89 2.66
CA LEU A 63 4.12 -5.63 3.38
C LEU A 63 3.72 -6.92 2.65
N ILE A 64 4.03 -7.02 1.35
CA ILE A 64 3.59 -8.11 0.49
C ILE A 64 4.77 -9.07 0.27
N PRO A 65 4.62 -10.38 0.52
CA PRO A 65 3.40 -11.07 0.98
C PRO A 65 3.22 -11.17 2.52
N GLU A 66 4.28 -10.98 3.31
CA GLU A 66 4.37 -11.52 4.68
C GLU A 66 3.41 -10.91 5.69
N TYR A 67 2.93 -9.68 5.45
CA TYR A 67 2.06 -8.95 6.37
C TYR A 67 0.60 -8.93 5.92
N LEU A 68 0.23 -9.66 4.87
CA LEU A 68 -1.15 -9.80 4.44
C LEU A 68 -1.86 -10.93 5.19
N GLY A 69 -3.09 -10.67 5.61
CA GLY A 69 -3.98 -11.71 6.12
C GLY A 69 -4.36 -12.73 5.04
N ASN A 70 -4.92 -13.87 5.43
CA ASN A 70 -5.44 -14.85 4.47
C ASN A 70 -6.59 -14.28 3.63
N GLN A 71 -7.34 -13.35 4.20
CA GLN A 71 -8.32 -12.50 3.51
C GLN A 71 -7.93 -11.06 3.82
N PHE A 72 -7.87 -10.23 2.79
CA PHE A 72 -7.36 -8.87 2.96
C PHE A 72 -8.00 -7.88 1.99
N VAL A 73 -7.94 -6.62 2.39
CA VAL A 73 -8.20 -5.46 1.56
C VAL A 73 -7.01 -4.50 1.66
N ILE A 74 -6.54 -4.00 0.52
CA ILE A 74 -5.61 -2.87 0.46
C ILE A 74 -6.37 -1.71 -0.18
N ILE A 75 -6.32 -0.53 0.43
CA ILE A 75 -6.94 0.68 -0.09
C ILE A 75 -5.86 1.72 -0.27
N LEU A 76 -5.71 2.25 -1.48
CA LEU A 76 -4.83 3.37 -1.79
C LEU A 76 -5.69 4.57 -2.18
N ASP A 77 -5.63 5.63 -1.37
CA ASP A 77 -6.35 6.86 -1.68
C ASP A 77 -5.59 7.76 -2.67
N ASP A 78 -6.26 8.78 -3.20
CA ASP A 78 -5.67 9.83 -4.04
C ASP A 78 -5.03 9.31 -5.35
N VAL A 79 -5.54 8.22 -5.94
CA VAL A 79 -4.92 7.58 -7.12
C VAL A 79 -5.07 8.35 -8.44
N ASN A 80 -5.68 9.54 -8.39
CA ASN A 80 -5.70 10.48 -9.51
C ASN A 80 -4.28 10.85 -10.00
N ARG A 81 -3.29 10.76 -9.11
CA ARG A 81 -1.90 11.15 -9.35
C ARG A 81 -1.12 10.04 -10.06
N MET A 82 -0.16 10.45 -10.90
CA MET A 82 0.59 9.51 -11.75
C MET A 82 1.48 8.55 -10.94
N GLN A 83 2.02 9.02 -9.82
CA GLN A 83 2.94 8.27 -8.98
C GLN A 83 2.21 7.11 -8.30
N GLU A 84 1.02 7.39 -7.78
CA GLU A 84 0.09 6.43 -7.18
C GLU A 84 -0.35 5.40 -8.23
N LYS A 85 -0.62 5.80 -9.48
CA LYS A 85 -0.87 4.86 -10.59
C LYS A 85 0.31 3.93 -10.89
N ARG A 86 1.56 4.37 -10.66
CA ARG A 86 2.73 3.48 -10.73
C ARG A 86 2.79 2.55 -9.52
N THR A 87 2.49 3.04 -8.33
CA THR A 87 2.40 2.22 -7.12
C THR A 87 1.35 1.12 -7.25
N ILE A 88 0.20 1.40 -7.89
CA ILE A 88 -0.80 0.37 -8.23
C ILE A 88 -0.14 -0.78 -8.99
N ARG A 89 0.60 -0.48 -10.05
CA ARG A 89 1.29 -1.49 -10.87
C ARG A 89 2.33 -2.27 -10.10
N GLU A 90 3.06 -1.62 -9.20
CA GLU A 90 4.03 -2.30 -8.34
C GLU A 90 3.35 -3.27 -7.36
N ILE A 91 2.20 -2.88 -6.78
CA ILE A 91 1.40 -3.75 -5.92
C ILE A 91 0.88 -4.95 -6.72
N ASP A 92 0.31 -4.74 -7.90
CA ASP A 92 -0.17 -5.83 -8.78
C ASP A 92 0.95 -6.82 -9.13
N ASN A 93 2.12 -6.30 -9.52
CA ASN A 93 3.28 -7.13 -9.83
C ASN A 93 3.72 -7.93 -8.61
N LYS A 94 3.80 -7.30 -7.44
CA LYS A 94 4.26 -7.96 -6.21
C LYS A 94 3.29 -9.05 -5.75
N LEU A 95 1.98 -8.82 -5.85
CA LEU A 95 0.94 -9.83 -5.58
C LEU A 95 1.07 -11.02 -6.53
N LYS A 96 1.22 -10.74 -7.84
CA LYS A 96 1.39 -11.77 -8.87
C LYS A 96 2.66 -12.60 -8.68
N GLU A 97 3.80 -11.94 -8.43
CA GLU A 97 5.08 -12.60 -8.16
C GLU A 97 5.03 -13.48 -6.90
N SER A 98 4.20 -13.09 -5.92
CA SER A 98 3.99 -13.85 -4.69
C SER A 98 2.93 -14.96 -4.82
N GLY A 99 2.34 -15.14 -6.01
CA GLY A 99 1.28 -16.12 -6.26
C GLY A 99 -0.03 -15.82 -5.53
N ILE A 100 -0.24 -14.57 -5.08
CA ILE A 100 -1.44 -14.15 -4.36
C ILE A 100 -2.52 -13.76 -5.37
N GLN A 101 -3.68 -14.42 -5.26
CA GLN A 101 -4.85 -14.08 -6.07
C GLN A 101 -5.62 -12.93 -5.44
N ALA A 102 -5.50 -11.76 -6.05
CA ALA A 102 -6.28 -10.58 -5.72
C ALA A 102 -6.64 -9.82 -7.00
N LYS A 103 -7.78 -9.14 -6.95
CA LYS A 103 -8.22 -8.22 -8.01
C LYS A 103 -8.23 -6.81 -7.43
N HIS A 104 -8.19 -5.80 -8.29
CA HIS A 104 -8.43 -4.43 -7.87
C HIS A 104 -9.45 -3.75 -8.76
N GLU A 105 -10.14 -2.76 -8.18
CA GLU A 105 -10.96 -1.80 -8.91
C GLU A 105 -10.64 -0.37 -8.47
N ILE A 106 -10.87 0.57 -9.40
CA ILE A 106 -10.75 2.00 -9.13
C ILE A 106 -12.14 2.59 -8.98
N TYR A 107 -12.40 3.11 -7.80
CA TYR A 107 -13.62 3.85 -7.48
C TYR A 107 -13.41 5.32 -7.78
N SER A 108 -14.21 5.86 -8.70
CA SER A 108 -14.14 7.26 -9.12
C SER A 108 -15.32 8.07 -8.58
N GLY A 109 -15.04 9.22 -7.98
CA GLY A 109 -16.01 10.25 -7.59
C GLY A 109 -15.40 11.64 -7.72
N GLU A 110 -15.36 12.41 -6.63
CA GLU A 110 -14.55 13.64 -6.56
C GLU A 110 -13.04 13.33 -6.65
N LYS A 111 -12.65 12.16 -6.16
CA LYS A 111 -11.30 11.59 -6.23
C LYS A 111 -11.39 10.12 -6.64
N GLU A 112 -10.32 9.60 -7.23
CA GLU A 112 -10.10 8.17 -7.45
C GLU A 112 -9.44 7.51 -6.22
N THR A 113 -9.93 6.31 -5.86
CA THR A 113 -9.34 5.41 -4.86
C THR A 113 -9.22 4.01 -5.47
N CYS A 114 -8.07 3.34 -5.28
CA CYS A 114 -7.88 1.95 -5.71
C CYS A 114 -8.09 1.00 -4.53
N VAL A 115 -8.85 -0.08 -4.76
CA VAL A 115 -9.12 -1.12 -3.76
C VAL A 115 -8.67 -2.46 -4.33
N TRP A 116 -7.78 -3.15 -3.63
CA TRP A 116 -7.48 -4.56 -3.86
C TRP A 116 -8.24 -5.42 -2.87
N ALA A 117 -8.78 -6.54 -3.32
CA ALA A 117 -9.39 -7.53 -2.45
C ALA A 117 -8.91 -8.95 -2.79
N SER A 118 -8.72 -9.77 -1.75
CA SER A 118 -8.53 -11.22 -1.89
C SER A 118 -9.78 -11.88 -2.49
N GLU A 119 -9.61 -13.08 -3.06
CA GLU A 119 -10.67 -13.77 -3.81
C GLU A 119 -12.04 -13.85 -3.10
N ASN A 120 -12.10 -14.23 -1.81
CA ASN A 120 -13.39 -14.33 -1.11
C ASN A 120 -14.01 -12.97 -0.77
N TRP A 121 -13.25 -11.89 -0.89
CA TRP A 121 -13.69 -10.52 -0.62
C TRP A 121 -13.82 -9.70 -1.91
N ASP A 122 -13.81 -10.34 -3.09
CA ASP A 122 -13.95 -9.64 -4.36
C ASP A 122 -15.34 -8.98 -4.55
N PHE A 123 -16.33 -9.32 -3.72
CA PHE A 123 -17.59 -8.57 -3.62
C PHE A 123 -17.39 -7.10 -3.23
N LEU A 124 -16.27 -6.77 -2.57
CA LEU A 124 -15.90 -5.38 -2.30
C LEU A 124 -15.52 -4.61 -3.56
N LEU A 125 -15.32 -5.33 -4.68
CA LEU A 125 -15.01 -4.76 -5.99
C LEU A 125 -16.25 -4.62 -6.88
N SER A 126 -17.41 -5.16 -6.47
CA SER A 126 -18.65 -5.08 -7.24
C SER A 126 -19.47 -3.86 -6.83
N MET A 127 -19.30 -2.74 -7.54
CA MET A 127 -20.29 -1.65 -7.60
C MET A 127 -20.95 -1.61 -8.98
#